data_AF-A0A7J3HCC2-F1
#
_entry.id   AF-A0A7J3HCC2-F1
#
_cell.length_a   1.000
_cell.length_b   1.000
_cell.length_c   1.000
_cell.angle_alpha   90.00
_cell.angle_beta   90.00
_cell.angle_gamma   90.00
#
_symmetry.space_group_name_H-M   'P 1'
#
loop_
_entity.id
_entity.type
_entity.pdbx_description
1 polymer ?
#
loop_
_entity_poly.entity_id
_entity_poly.type
_entity_poly.pdbx_seq_one_letter_code
_entity_poly.pdbx_strand_id
1 'polypeptide(L)'
;MPRTRLLCRSTTQECLCLLSSHSGGVRVGRGSTHLITLIVVLFLFTLILLSRFVYFPVSLSLVSGYSMYPSLKPGDLLVSLHKDIASYGLGDIVVWCSSPTHCTVHRVVEFRGYYVVTKGDNNPSEDPPIPESYVRYKVVLVVPSIAWLSICLVFVGLYLIREKEKILALMKDFGDVELIVFSAFMVINLALIALVPIYHFTTETVIVKPSISLRSVEILDPGSLILVRYSPQHLNIVNVSGCLIKVINQLIECRAYVLSSDSVVVIVPPETYVRAYEVGVTSFETLVNLTLDKGFLIGSYPLHISWSKLRVSVNGSSLVLSNPNYVPINITYAKVTYMSYDEKARIHKVIQVEELQSFVIGPKNTHTLLVDSRGEYAYVMIKYVLLGEEVVEQRRIDFS
;
A
#
# COMPACT_ATOMS: atom_id res chain seq x y z
N MET A 1 97.33 -28.76 10.00
CA MET A 1 97.62 -28.92 11.45
C MET A 1 97.04 -27.73 12.20
N PRO A 2 96.68 -27.80 13.50
CA PRO A 2 96.87 -28.87 14.49
C PRO A 2 95.54 -29.20 15.24
N ARG A 3 95.37 -30.11 16.21
CA ARG A 3 96.22 -31.09 16.91
C ARG A 3 95.24 -32.10 17.55
N THR A 4 95.27 -33.36 17.12
CA THR A 4 94.68 -34.46 17.87
C THR A 4 95.66 -34.79 19.01
N ARG A 5 95.29 -34.50 20.26
CA ARG A 5 96.00 -35.04 21.43
C ARG A 5 95.42 -36.41 21.74
N LEU A 6 96.14 -37.46 21.33
CA LEU A 6 95.99 -38.81 21.89
C LEU A 6 96.92 -38.90 23.10
N LEU A 7 96.31 -38.97 24.28
CA LEU A 7 96.96 -39.36 25.53
C LEU A 7 96.39 -40.72 25.91
N CYS A 8 97.09 -41.79 25.53
CA CYS A 8 96.94 -43.09 26.15
C CYS A 8 98.05 -43.27 27.18
N ARG A 9 97.68 -43.62 28.42
CA ARG A 9 98.60 -44.28 29.35
C ARG A 9 97.88 -45.49 29.94
N SER A 10 98.62 -46.60 29.93
CA SER A 10 98.30 -47.99 30.26
C SER A 10 97.57 -48.17 31.60
N THR A 11 96.74 -49.19 31.84
CA THR A 11 96.93 -50.62 31.56
C THR A 11 95.57 -51.34 31.51
N THR A 12 95.45 -52.28 30.56
CA THR A 12 94.57 -53.47 30.51
C THR A 12 93.05 -53.31 30.45
N GLN A 13 92.50 -53.91 29.37
CA GLN A 13 91.12 -54.37 29.10
C GLN A 13 90.11 -53.42 28.41
N GLU A 14 89.88 -53.75 27.14
CA GLU A 14 88.67 -53.57 26.31
C GLU A 14 88.04 -52.16 26.21
N CYS A 15 88.38 -51.45 25.12
CA CYS A 15 87.61 -50.32 24.62
C CYS A 15 86.52 -50.82 23.64
N LEU A 16 85.27 -50.91 24.12
CA LEU A 16 84.09 -51.01 23.28
C LEU A 16 83.73 -49.59 22.78
N CYS A 17 83.93 -49.32 21.49
CA CYS A 17 83.45 -48.08 20.86
C CYS A 17 81.92 -48.10 20.76
N LEU A 18 81.23 -47.44 21.70
CA LEU A 18 79.84 -47.02 21.53
C LEU A 18 79.78 -45.87 20.50
N LEU A 19 79.50 -46.23 19.24
CA LEU A 19 78.99 -45.28 18.25
C LEU A 19 77.57 -44.88 18.65
N SER A 20 77.45 -43.71 19.27
CA SER A 20 76.18 -42.99 19.38
C SER A 20 75.66 -42.69 17.97
N SER A 21 74.67 -43.46 17.52
CA SER A 21 73.84 -43.17 16.35
C SER A 21 72.94 -41.97 16.68
N HIS A 22 73.39 -40.77 16.34
CA HIS A 22 72.58 -39.57 16.45
C HIS A 22 71.73 -39.37 15.18
N SER A 23 70.41 -39.53 15.37
CA SER A 23 69.32 -38.80 14.72
C SER A 23 69.15 -38.86 13.19
N GLY A 24 68.06 -39.51 12.79
CA GLY A 24 67.28 -39.21 11.58
C GLY A 24 65.81 -38.97 11.92
N GLY A 25 65.52 -38.38 13.08
CA GLY A 25 64.17 -37.93 13.41
C GLY A 25 63.87 -36.67 12.59
N VAL A 26 63.00 -36.81 11.58
CA VAL A 26 62.47 -35.70 10.79
C VAL A 26 61.82 -34.71 11.76
N ARG A 27 62.52 -33.63 12.10
CA ARG A 27 61.93 -32.46 12.73
C ARG A 27 61.03 -31.82 11.69
N VAL A 28 59.73 -32.14 11.75
CA VAL A 28 58.71 -31.35 11.09
C VAL A 28 58.79 -29.95 11.70
N GLY A 29 59.38 -29.02 10.95
CA GLY A 29 59.54 -27.63 11.39
C GLY A 29 58.18 -27.03 11.73
N ARG A 30 58.15 -26.20 12.79
CA ARG A 30 56.95 -25.51 13.30
C ARG A 30 56.17 -24.74 12.22
N GLY A 31 56.79 -24.38 11.09
CA GLY A 31 56.10 -23.79 9.93
C GLY A 31 55.21 -24.75 9.12
N SER A 32 55.46 -26.07 9.19
CA SER A 32 54.71 -27.09 8.44
C SER A 32 53.36 -27.40 9.08
N THR A 33 53.26 -27.36 10.42
CA THR A 33 51.99 -27.57 11.13
C THR A 33 51.00 -26.44 10.87
N HIS A 34 51.44 -25.17 10.85
CA HIS A 34 50.56 -24.03 10.53
C HIS A 34 50.05 -24.05 9.08
N LEU A 35 50.89 -24.47 8.13
CA LEU A 35 50.48 -24.62 6.74
C LEU A 35 49.43 -25.73 6.56
N ILE A 36 49.61 -26.87 7.25
CA ILE A 36 48.63 -27.96 7.24
C ILE A 36 47.31 -27.51 7.85
N THR A 37 47.34 -26.82 9.00
CA THR A 37 46.12 -26.29 9.64
C THR A 37 45.39 -25.30 8.72
N LEU A 38 46.12 -24.38 8.06
CA LEU A 38 45.54 -23.44 7.10
C LEU A 38 44.90 -24.18 5.91
N ILE A 39 45.57 -25.18 5.35
CA ILE A 39 45.05 -25.98 4.24
C ILE A 39 43.79 -26.74 4.66
N VAL A 40 43.78 -27.34 5.85
CA VAL A 40 42.60 -28.06 6.37
C VAL A 40 41.43 -27.11 6.60
N VAL A 41 41.67 -25.92 7.17
CA VAL A 41 40.63 -24.90 7.35
C VAL A 41 40.09 -24.42 6.01
N LEU A 42 40.98 -24.14 5.04
CA LEU A 42 40.59 -23.71 3.70
C LEU A 42 39.82 -24.80 2.96
N PHE A 43 40.21 -26.06 3.11
CA PHE A 43 39.52 -27.21 2.53
C PHE A 43 38.14 -27.44 3.16
N LEU A 44 38.02 -27.33 4.49
CA LEU A 44 36.72 -27.41 5.15
C LEU A 44 35.82 -26.24 4.75
N PHE A 45 36.37 -25.04 4.64
CA PHE A 45 35.64 -23.86 4.17
C PHE A 45 35.17 -24.02 2.73
N THR A 46 36.02 -24.50 1.83
CA THR A 46 35.63 -24.76 0.43
C THR A 46 34.57 -25.86 0.34
N LEU A 47 34.66 -26.93 1.14
CA LEU A 47 33.62 -27.98 1.19
C LEU A 47 32.27 -27.43 1.67
N ILE A 48 32.26 -26.55 2.68
CA ILE A 48 31.04 -25.90 3.19
C ILE A 48 30.46 -24.93 2.16
N LEU A 49 31.29 -24.21 1.42
CA LEU A 49 30.82 -23.38 0.32
C LEU A 49 30.28 -24.24 -0.84
N LEU A 50 30.97 -25.32 -1.18
CA LEU A 50 30.56 -26.23 -2.25
C LEU A 50 29.22 -26.90 -1.93
N SER A 51 28.96 -27.26 -0.67
CA SER A 51 27.69 -27.85 -0.26
C SER A 51 26.49 -26.90 -0.47
N ARG A 52 26.70 -25.59 -0.61
CA ARG A 52 25.64 -24.64 -1.00
C ARG A 52 25.31 -24.70 -2.49
N PHE A 53 26.22 -25.20 -3.33
CA PHE A 53 26.08 -25.25 -4.79
C PHE A 53 25.88 -26.67 -5.33
N VAL A 54 26.20 -27.71 -4.55
CA VAL A 54 26.12 -29.11 -4.96
C VAL A 54 24.82 -29.73 -4.47
N TYR A 55 24.15 -30.46 -5.37
CA TYR A 55 22.96 -31.26 -5.07
C TYR A 55 23.23 -32.26 -3.95
N PHE A 56 22.50 -32.15 -2.84
CA PHE A 56 22.61 -33.07 -1.72
C PHE A 56 21.29 -33.81 -1.52
N PRO A 57 21.28 -35.14 -1.32
CA PRO A 57 20.05 -35.91 -1.12
C PRO A 57 19.35 -35.60 0.21
N VAL A 58 20.11 -35.09 1.19
CA VAL A 58 19.66 -34.76 2.54
C VAL A 58 20.06 -33.34 2.86
N SER A 59 19.15 -32.57 3.45
CA SER A 59 19.42 -31.22 3.96
C SER A 59 19.21 -31.18 5.48
N LEU A 60 20.17 -30.56 6.16
CA LEU A 60 20.08 -30.16 7.56
C LEU A 60 19.93 -28.64 7.61
N SER A 61 18.82 -28.16 8.17
CA SER A 61 18.51 -26.72 8.22
C SER A 61 18.01 -26.32 9.60
N LEU A 62 18.38 -25.13 10.07
CA LEU A 62 17.86 -24.55 11.30
C LEU A 62 16.71 -23.59 11.00
N VAL A 63 15.64 -23.70 11.77
CA VAL A 63 14.52 -22.75 11.70
C VAL A 63 14.96 -21.42 12.30
N SER A 64 14.89 -20.33 11.54
CA SER A 64 15.26 -18.99 12.01
C SER A 64 14.07 -18.11 12.41
N GLY A 65 12.89 -18.32 11.82
CA GLY A 65 11.72 -17.44 11.96
C GLY A 65 10.52 -18.07 12.66
N TYR A 66 9.42 -17.29 12.73
CA TYR A 66 8.17 -17.66 13.40
C TYR A 66 6.99 -17.95 12.45
N SER A 67 7.20 -17.97 11.13
CA SER A 67 6.13 -18.17 10.15
C SER A 67 5.45 -19.54 10.24
N MET A 68 6.14 -20.53 10.80
CA MET A 68 5.64 -21.88 11.02
C MET A 68 5.25 -22.18 12.47
N TYR A 69 5.21 -21.17 13.34
CA TYR A 69 4.79 -21.36 14.72
C TYR A 69 3.30 -21.74 14.79
N PRO A 70 2.86 -22.69 15.65
CA PRO A 70 3.65 -23.43 16.65
C PRO A 70 4.29 -24.73 16.13
N SER A 71 4.05 -25.11 14.87
CA SER A 71 4.51 -26.38 14.30
C SER A 71 6.03 -26.50 14.20
N LEU A 72 6.72 -25.41 13.85
CA LEU A 72 8.18 -25.29 13.92
C LEU A 72 8.56 -24.07 14.76
N LYS A 73 9.55 -24.23 15.64
CA LYS A 73 10.05 -23.15 16.50
C LYS A 73 11.45 -22.72 16.07
N PRO A 74 11.83 -21.44 16.29
CA PRO A 74 13.21 -21.00 16.07
C PRO A 74 14.21 -21.89 16.81
N GLY A 75 15.26 -22.30 16.09
CA GLY A 75 16.31 -23.20 16.57
C GLY A 75 16.02 -24.69 16.38
N ASP A 76 14.82 -25.09 15.94
CA ASP A 76 14.55 -26.49 15.60
C ASP A 76 15.41 -26.91 14.41
N LEU A 77 15.97 -28.12 14.50
CA LEU A 77 16.77 -28.72 13.44
C LEU A 77 15.88 -29.58 12.54
N LEU A 78 15.82 -29.22 11.27
CA LEU A 78 15.06 -29.94 10.26
C LEU A 78 15.97 -30.92 9.53
N VAL A 79 15.54 -32.17 9.45
CA VAL A 79 16.09 -33.14 8.51
C VAL A 79 15.11 -33.26 7.35
N SER A 80 15.60 -32.95 6.16
CA SER A 80 14.78 -32.89 4.95
C SER A 80 15.40 -33.76 3.87
N LEU A 81 14.56 -34.46 3.10
CA LEU A 81 14.98 -35.29 1.97
C LEU A 81 14.64 -34.61 0.66
N HIS A 82 15.49 -34.78 -0.35
CA HIS A 82 15.24 -34.18 -1.66
C HIS A 82 13.89 -34.68 -2.22
N LYS A 83 13.16 -33.83 -2.96
CA LYS A 83 11.83 -34.17 -3.47
C LYS A 83 11.79 -35.42 -4.36
N ASP A 84 12.91 -35.73 -5.02
CA ASP A 84 13.05 -36.94 -5.86
C ASP A 84 13.23 -38.22 -5.03
N ILE A 85 13.60 -38.08 -3.75
CA ILE A 85 13.78 -39.18 -2.79
C ILE A 85 12.51 -39.36 -1.95
N ALA A 86 11.90 -38.25 -1.52
CA ALA A 86 10.69 -38.25 -0.73
C ALA A 86 9.62 -37.40 -1.41
N SER A 87 8.61 -38.06 -1.99
CA SER A 87 7.46 -37.38 -2.57
C SER A 87 6.73 -36.55 -1.51
N TYR A 88 6.29 -35.37 -1.91
CA TYR A 88 5.50 -34.45 -1.08
C TYR A 88 4.11 -34.23 -1.68
N GLY A 89 3.16 -33.91 -0.82
CA GLY A 89 1.77 -33.68 -1.18
C GLY A 89 1.13 -32.59 -0.34
N LEU A 90 -0.21 -32.50 -0.41
CA LEU A 90 -0.98 -31.53 0.36
C LEU A 90 -0.78 -31.77 1.86
N GLY A 91 -0.51 -30.69 2.60
CA GLY A 91 -0.27 -30.72 4.04
C GLY A 91 1.17 -31.00 4.45
N ASP A 92 2.06 -31.39 3.54
CA ASP A 92 3.47 -31.60 3.86
C ASP A 92 4.20 -30.27 4.07
N ILE A 93 5.22 -30.28 4.93
CA ILE A 93 6.13 -29.15 5.11
C ILE A 93 7.30 -29.34 4.13
N VAL A 94 7.51 -28.34 3.28
CA VAL A 94 8.54 -28.37 2.25
C VAL A 94 9.50 -27.19 2.39
N VAL A 95 10.74 -27.41 1.96
CA VAL A 95 11.75 -26.37 1.79
C VAL A 95 11.80 -26.02 0.31
N TRP A 96 11.42 -24.79 -0.02
CA TRP A 96 11.54 -24.25 -1.37
C TRP A 96 12.51 -23.08 -1.39
N CYS A 97 13.21 -22.88 -2.50
CA CYS A 97 14.24 -21.84 -2.60
C CYS A 97 14.03 -21.01 -3.87
N SER A 98 13.86 -19.69 -3.70
CA SER A 98 13.81 -18.73 -4.81
C SER A 98 15.21 -18.38 -5.35
N SER A 99 16.25 -18.59 -4.54
CA SER A 99 17.65 -18.45 -4.93
C SER A 99 18.51 -19.49 -4.20
N PRO A 100 19.78 -19.71 -4.59
CA PRO A 100 20.68 -20.61 -3.87
C PRO A 100 20.90 -20.26 -2.39
N THR A 101 20.62 -19.01 -2.00
CA THR A 101 20.81 -18.51 -0.63
C THR A 101 19.51 -18.22 0.10
N HIS A 102 18.37 -18.20 -0.61
CA HIS A 102 17.07 -17.85 -0.04
C HIS A 102 16.11 -19.04 -0.13
N CYS A 103 15.94 -19.70 1.02
CA CYS A 103 15.03 -20.83 1.19
C CYS A 103 13.99 -20.54 2.26
N THR A 104 12.78 -21.01 2.04
CA THR A 104 11.63 -20.85 2.93
C THR A 104 11.02 -22.22 3.21
N VAL A 105 10.59 -22.42 4.46
CA VAL A 105 10.00 -23.67 4.93
C VAL A 105 8.55 -23.42 5.26
N HIS A 106 7.62 -23.89 4.43
CA HIS A 106 6.18 -23.69 4.61
C HIS A 106 5.39 -24.95 4.26
N ARG A 107 4.11 -24.99 4.65
CA ARG A 107 3.22 -26.11 4.38
C ARG A 107 2.57 -25.98 3.01
N VAL A 108 2.53 -27.07 2.24
CA VAL A 108 1.82 -27.11 0.96
C VAL A 108 0.31 -27.10 1.22
N VAL A 109 -0.39 -26.14 0.63
CA VAL A 109 -1.84 -25.97 0.79
C VAL A 109 -2.62 -26.19 -0.50
N GLU A 110 -1.98 -26.02 -1.67
CA GLU A 110 -2.63 -26.21 -2.96
C GLU A 110 -1.62 -26.58 -4.06
N PHE A 111 -2.07 -27.34 -5.05
CA PHE A 111 -1.36 -27.55 -6.31
C PHE A 111 -2.15 -26.90 -7.45
N ARG A 112 -1.50 -26.01 -8.22
CA ARG A 112 -2.08 -25.30 -9.36
C ARG A 112 -1.29 -25.60 -10.64
N GLY A 113 -1.52 -26.78 -11.21
CA GLY A 113 -0.76 -27.25 -12.38
C GLY A 113 0.73 -27.39 -12.06
N TYR A 114 1.60 -26.62 -12.73
CA TYR A 114 3.05 -26.58 -12.47
C TYR A 114 3.47 -25.68 -11.31
N TYR A 115 2.49 -25.13 -10.57
CA TYR A 115 2.72 -24.28 -9.42
C TYR A 115 2.28 -24.97 -8.13
N VAL A 116 2.99 -24.68 -7.05
CA VAL A 116 2.69 -25.11 -5.69
C VAL A 116 2.39 -23.85 -4.89
N VAL A 117 1.31 -23.89 -4.11
CA VAL A 117 0.98 -22.84 -3.14
C VAL A 117 1.37 -23.36 -1.77
N THR A 118 2.23 -22.61 -1.08
CA THR A 118 2.59 -22.89 0.31
C THR A 118 2.01 -21.83 1.24
N LYS A 119 1.97 -22.13 2.54
CA LYS A 119 1.57 -21.18 3.57
C LYS A 119 2.34 -21.46 4.86
N GLY A 120 2.82 -20.41 5.49
CA GLY A 120 3.29 -20.47 6.88
C GLY A 120 2.12 -20.77 7.83
N ASP A 121 2.28 -21.73 8.74
CA ASP A 121 1.24 -22.10 9.70
C ASP A 121 0.78 -20.89 10.55
N ASN A 122 1.67 -19.93 10.80
CA ASN A 122 1.41 -18.69 11.53
C ASN A 122 1.10 -17.48 10.62
N ASN A 123 1.10 -17.64 9.30
CA ASN A 123 0.87 -16.53 8.37
C ASN A 123 -0.64 -16.32 8.14
N PRO A 124 -1.13 -15.08 7.99
CA PRO A 124 -2.56 -14.79 7.79
C PRO A 124 -3.05 -15.15 6.39
N SER A 125 -2.17 -15.16 5.40
CA SER A 125 -2.47 -15.46 4.00
C SER A 125 -1.51 -16.51 3.44
N GLU A 126 -1.90 -17.12 2.32
CA GLU A 126 -1.06 -18.01 1.53
C GLU A 126 0.12 -17.25 0.89
N ASP A 127 1.20 -17.96 0.61
CA ASP A 127 2.31 -17.43 -0.18
C ASP A 127 1.91 -17.35 -1.66
N PRO A 128 2.54 -16.48 -2.47
CA PRO A 128 2.37 -16.49 -3.91
C PRO A 128 2.67 -17.87 -4.52
N PRO A 129 1.93 -18.33 -5.54
CA PRO A 129 2.22 -19.60 -6.20
C PRO A 129 3.66 -19.65 -6.73
N ILE A 130 4.40 -20.68 -6.36
CA ILE A 130 5.79 -20.90 -6.79
C ILE A 130 5.87 -22.03 -7.82
N PRO A 131 6.81 -21.98 -8.78
CA PRO A 131 7.05 -23.12 -9.66
C PRO A 131 7.44 -24.37 -8.86
N GLU A 132 6.95 -25.54 -9.27
CA GLU A 132 7.30 -26.82 -8.62
C GLU A 132 8.81 -27.12 -8.60
N SER A 133 9.55 -26.53 -9.54
CA SER A 133 11.02 -26.62 -9.60
C SER A 133 11.72 -25.92 -8.43
N TYR A 134 11.04 -25.02 -7.71
CA TYR A 134 11.61 -24.32 -6.56
C TYR A 134 11.53 -25.16 -5.29
N VAL A 135 10.63 -26.14 -5.22
CA VAL A 135 10.57 -27.09 -4.11
C VAL A 135 11.77 -28.02 -4.20
N ARG A 136 12.61 -28.02 -3.16
CA ARG A 136 13.86 -28.79 -3.10
C ARG A 136 13.74 -29.98 -2.18
N TYR A 137 13.20 -29.79 -0.99
CA TYR A 137 13.18 -30.83 0.03
C TYR A 137 11.81 -30.96 0.69
N LYS A 138 11.47 -32.18 1.11
CA LYS A 138 10.40 -32.46 2.06
C LYS A 138 10.99 -32.62 3.45
N VAL A 139 10.43 -31.92 4.44
CA VAL A 139 10.82 -32.10 5.84
C VAL A 139 10.28 -33.44 6.33
N VAL A 140 11.18 -34.31 6.80
CA VAL A 140 10.83 -35.66 7.28
C VAL A 140 10.97 -35.81 8.78
N LEU A 141 11.81 -35.00 9.41
CA LEU A 141 12.02 -35.01 10.85
C LEU A 141 12.29 -33.60 11.36
N VAL A 142 11.69 -33.28 12.51
CA VAL A 142 11.92 -32.04 13.26
C VAL A 142 12.51 -32.43 14.60
N VAL A 143 13.73 -31.96 14.87
CA VAL A 143 14.41 -32.17 16.15
C VAL A 143 14.35 -30.86 16.95
N PRO A 144 13.63 -30.82 18.07
CA PRO A 144 13.50 -29.60 18.87
C PRO A 144 14.85 -29.04 19.31
N SER A 145 14.97 -27.72 19.35
CA SER A 145 16.22 -27.03 19.73
C SER A 145 16.81 -27.54 21.05
N ILE A 146 15.96 -27.72 22.06
CA ILE A 146 16.33 -28.21 23.39
C ILE A 146 16.97 -29.60 23.29
N ALA A 147 16.42 -30.51 22.48
CA ALA A 147 16.89 -31.89 22.40
C ALA A 147 18.32 -31.96 21.84
N TRP A 148 18.57 -31.36 20.67
CA TRP A 148 19.89 -31.46 20.04
C TRP A 148 20.95 -30.64 20.78
N LEU A 149 20.59 -29.48 21.34
CA LEU A 149 21.51 -28.69 22.17
C LEU A 149 21.92 -29.42 23.44
N SER A 150 20.98 -30.05 24.15
CA SER A 150 21.29 -30.86 25.32
C SER A 150 22.24 -32.01 24.98
N ILE A 151 21.99 -32.72 23.89
CA ILE A 151 22.86 -33.82 23.42
C ILE A 151 24.26 -33.28 23.11
N CYS A 152 24.37 -32.18 22.37
CA CYS A 152 25.66 -31.55 22.06
C CYS A 152 26.43 -31.16 23.33
N LEU A 153 25.76 -30.54 24.32
CA LEU A 153 26.39 -30.14 25.58
C LEU A 153 26.92 -31.35 26.36
N VAL A 154 26.20 -32.46 26.38
CA VAL A 154 26.67 -33.70 27.03
C VAL A 154 27.92 -34.24 26.34
N PHE A 155 27.92 -34.33 25.01
CA PHE A 155 29.10 -34.81 24.27
C PHE A 155 30.32 -33.89 24.43
N VAL A 156 30.11 -32.57 24.39
CA VAL A 156 31.18 -31.59 24.65
C VAL A 156 31.71 -31.76 26.07
N GLY A 157 30.83 -31.88 27.08
CA GLY A 157 31.23 -32.11 28.46
C GLY A 157 32.06 -33.39 28.63
N LEU A 158 31.62 -34.50 28.04
CA LEU A 158 32.36 -35.77 28.06
C LEU A 158 33.72 -35.67 27.37
N TYR A 159 33.79 -34.97 26.24
CA TYR A 159 35.05 -34.72 25.54
C TYR A 159 36.02 -33.90 26.39
N LEU A 160 35.55 -32.83 27.01
CA LEU A 160 36.34 -31.98 27.91
C LEU A 160 36.86 -32.75 29.13
N ILE A 161 36.04 -33.64 29.70
CA ILE A 161 36.45 -34.50 30.82
C ILE A 161 37.53 -35.49 30.38
N ARG A 162 37.35 -36.13 29.21
CA ARG A 162 38.29 -37.12 28.67
C ARG A 162 39.65 -36.51 28.34
N GLU A 163 39.66 -35.34 27.71
CA GLU A 163 40.88 -34.69 27.24
C GLU A 163 41.42 -33.64 28.22
N LYS A 164 40.92 -33.62 29.47
CA LYS A 164 41.23 -32.61 30.49
C LYS A 164 42.73 -32.36 30.66
N GLU A 165 43.56 -33.41 30.63
CA GLU A 165 45.00 -33.28 30.86
C GLU A 165 45.73 -32.69 29.65
N LYS A 166 45.28 -33.02 28.43
CA LYS A 166 45.82 -32.42 27.21
C LYS A 166 45.40 -30.95 27.09
N ILE A 167 44.17 -30.63 27.49
CA ILE A 167 43.68 -29.24 27.55
C ILE A 167 44.47 -28.44 28.60
N LEU A 168 44.73 -29.02 29.77
CA LEU A 168 45.54 -28.39 30.82
C LEU A 168 47.01 -28.19 30.38
N ALA A 169 47.57 -29.16 29.64
CA ALA A 169 48.90 -29.06 29.07
C ALA A 169 48.98 -28.02 27.94
N LEU A 170 47.95 -27.94 27.09
CA LEU A 170 47.81 -26.93 26.04
C LEU A 170 47.73 -25.51 26.63
N MET A 171 47.08 -25.32 27.78
CA MET A 171 47.04 -24.04 28.50
C MET A 171 48.40 -23.65 29.12
N LYS A 172 49.34 -24.58 29.25
CA LYS A 172 50.63 -24.37 29.91
C LYS A 172 51.72 -23.87 28.96
N ASP A 173 51.61 -24.15 27.65
CA ASP A 173 52.52 -23.65 26.61
C ASP A 173 52.05 -22.30 26.06
N PHE A 174 52.25 -21.25 26.85
CA PHE A 174 51.76 -19.87 26.63
C PHE A 174 52.16 -19.17 25.31
N GLY A 175 53.04 -19.76 24.50
CA GLY A 175 53.55 -19.14 23.27
C GLY A 175 52.62 -19.24 22.05
N ASP A 176 51.84 -20.32 21.93
CA ASP A 176 50.94 -20.55 20.77
C ASP A 176 49.46 -20.39 21.13
N VAL A 177 49.12 -20.17 22.40
CA VAL A 177 47.74 -20.06 22.88
C VAL A 177 47.03 -18.90 22.21
N GLU A 178 47.70 -17.76 22.04
CA GLU A 178 47.13 -16.58 21.37
C GLU A 178 46.75 -16.90 19.92
N LEU A 179 47.61 -17.61 19.19
CA LEU A 179 47.38 -17.99 17.80
C LEU A 179 46.29 -19.07 17.67
N ILE A 180 46.23 -20.03 18.60
CA ILE A 180 45.20 -21.07 18.63
C ILE A 180 43.84 -20.46 18.96
N VAL A 181 43.76 -19.57 19.94
CA VAL A 181 42.52 -18.87 20.29
C VAL A 181 42.08 -17.98 19.14
N PHE A 182 43.00 -17.23 18.52
CA PHE A 182 42.70 -16.39 17.37
C PHE A 182 42.21 -17.20 16.17
N SER A 183 42.88 -18.31 15.84
CA SER A 183 42.48 -19.18 14.72
C SER A 183 41.14 -19.87 14.98
N ALA A 184 40.91 -20.38 16.19
CA ALA A 184 39.61 -20.95 16.58
C ALA A 184 38.51 -19.89 16.50
N PHE A 185 38.75 -18.68 17.03
CA PHE A 185 37.82 -17.56 16.95
C PHE A 185 37.51 -17.18 15.50
N MET A 186 38.52 -17.10 14.63
CA MET A 186 38.34 -16.78 13.22
C MET A 186 37.56 -17.88 12.48
N VAL A 187 37.85 -19.15 12.74
CA VAL A 187 37.11 -20.28 12.15
C VAL A 187 35.67 -20.29 12.62
N ILE A 188 35.42 -20.04 13.91
CA ILE A 188 34.07 -19.94 14.47
C ILE A 188 33.32 -18.78 13.84
N ASN A 189 33.94 -17.60 13.70
CA ASN A 189 33.29 -16.45 13.06
C ASN A 189 33.02 -16.68 11.57
N LEU A 190 33.96 -17.28 10.83
CA LEU A 190 33.74 -17.66 9.43
C LEU A 190 32.63 -18.71 9.29
N ALA A 191 32.59 -19.70 10.18
CA ALA A 191 31.52 -20.69 10.22
C ALA A 191 30.18 -20.05 10.58
N LEU A 192 30.13 -19.14 11.57
CA LEU A 192 28.94 -18.39 11.92
C LEU A 192 28.45 -17.53 10.74
N ILE A 193 29.33 -16.79 10.06
CA ILE A 193 28.97 -16.01 8.87
C ILE A 193 28.46 -16.91 7.74
N ALA A 194 29.04 -18.10 7.56
CA ALA A 194 28.58 -19.07 6.56
C ALA A 194 27.22 -19.71 6.92
N LEU A 195 26.95 -19.90 8.21
CA LEU A 195 25.70 -20.46 8.75
C LEU A 195 24.59 -19.43 8.92
N VAL A 196 24.93 -18.14 9.06
CA VAL A 196 23.94 -17.06 9.10
C VAL A 196 23.27 -17.01 7.74
N PRO A 197 21.95 -17.22 7.65
CA PRO A 197 21.22 -16.99 6.41
C PRO A 197 21.45 -15.52 6.03
N ILE A 198 21.89 -15.28 4.78
CA ILE A 198 21.90 -13.93 4.23
C ILE A 198 20.45 -13.50 4.22
N TYR A 199 20.05 -12.68 5.19
CA TYR A 199 18.75 -12.04 5.22
C TYR A 199 18.72 -11.12 4.00
N HIS A 200 18.27 -11.64 2.86
CA HIS A 200 17.78 -10.78 1.82
C HIS A 200 16.55 -10.09 2.36
N PHE A 201 16.56 -8.76 2.26
CA PHE A 201 15.43 -7.91 2.55
C PHE A 201 14.16 -8.58 2.04
N THR A 202 13.17 -8.67 2.92
CA THR A 202 11.79 -8.96 2.55
C THR A 202 11.52 -8.20 1.26
N THR A 203 11.19 -8.91 0.18
CA THR A 203 10.55 -8.27 -0.96
C THR A 203 9.38 -7.51 -0.35
N GLU A 204 9.49 -6.19 -0.26
CA GLU A 204 8.37 -5.36 0.16
C GLU A 204 7.29 -5.69 -0.86
N THR A 205 6.27 -6.43 -0.41
CA THR A 205 5.05 -6.52 -1.16
C THR A 205 4.53 -5.10 -1.20
N VAL A 206 4.75 -4.41 -2.31
CA VAL A 206 4.20 -3.08 -2.52
C VAL A 206 2.69 -3.28 -2.59
N ILE A 207 2.03 -3.20 -1.44
CA ILE A 207 0.59 -3.17 -1.34
C ILE A 207 0.21 -1.83 -1.95
N VAL A 208 -0.12 -1.85 -3.24
CA VAL A 208 -0.63 -0.69 -3.94
C VAL A 208 -2.01 -0.40 -3.36
N LYS A 209 -2.06 0.50 -2.38
CA LYS A 209 -3.30 0.88 -1.69
C LYS A 209 -4.22 1.58 -2.69
N PRO A 210 -5.40 1.02 -3.00
CA PRO A 210 -6.38 1.71 -3.83
C PRO A 210 -6.84 2.96 -3.07
N SER A 211 -6.92 4.09 -3.76
CA SER A 211 -7.45 5.33 -3.18
C SER A 211 -8.32 6.07 -4.18
N ILE A 212 -9.29 6.81 -3.68
CA ILE A 212 -10.13 7.70 -4.47
C ILE A 212 -10.30 8.99 -3.68
N SER A 213 -10.04 10.12 -4.32
CA SER A 213 -10.27 11.44 -3.73
C SER A 213 -11.32 12.19 -4.51
N LEU A 214 -12.09 13.02 -3.82
CA LEU A 214 -13.01 13.95 -4.44
C LEU A 214 -12.21 15.11 -5.05
N ARG A 215 -12.48 15.44 -6.31
CA ARG A 215 -11.85 16.56 -7.03
C ARG A 215 -12.73 17.80 -7.01
N SER A 216 -13.99 17.66 -7.44
CA SER A 216 -14.97 18.75 -7.36
C SER A 216 -16.40 18.24 -7.38
N VAL A 217 -17.31 19.09 -6.91
CA VAL A 217 -18.76 18.89 -7.00
C VAL A 217 -19.33 20.20 -7.53
N GLU A 218 -19.97 20.15 -8.69
CA GLU A 218 -20.47 21.34 -9.39
C GLU A 218 -21.93 21.12 -9.80
N ILE A 219 -22.77 22.14 -9.61
CA ILE A 219 -24.12 22.19 -10.18
C ILE A 219 -23.96 22.74 -11.60
N LEU A 220 -24.34 21.96 -12.61
CA LEU A 220 -24.30 22.38 -14.01
C LEU A 220 -25.56 23.15 -14.36
N ASP A 221 -25.45 24.26 -15.10
CA ASP A 221 -26.61 24.99 -15.61
C ASP A 221 -27.42 24.11 -16.59
N PRO A 222 -28.76 24.05 -16.47
CA PRO A 222 -29.65 24.96 -15.72
C PRO A 222 -29.94 24.58 -14.26
N GLY A 223 -29.16 23.70 -13.64
CA GLY A 223 -29.34 23.21 -12.27
C GLY A 223 -29.91 21.80 -12.17
N SER A 224 -30.26 21.17 -13.28
CA SER A 224 -30.83 19.82 -13.29
C SER A 224 -29.81 18.71 -13.04
N LEU A 225 -28.51 19.02 -13.10
CA LEU A 225 -27.43 18.05 -13.03
C LEU A 225 -26.37 18.51 -12.03
N ILE A 226 -25.91 17.60 -11.18
CA ILE A 226 -24.71 17.76 -10.37
C ILE A 226 -23.63 16.84 -10.96
N LEU A 227 -22.47 17.42 -11.22
CA LEU A 227 -21.29 16.69 -11.66
C LEU A 227 -20.34 16.50 -10.48
N VAL A 228 -20.10 15.24 -10.14
CA VAL A 228 -19.15 14.83 -9.12
C VAL A 228 -17.91 14.27 -9.80
N ARG A 229 -16.76 14.93 -9.63
CA ARG A 229 -15.47 14.49 -10.20
C ARG A 229 -14.60 13.89 -9.11
N TYR A 230 -13.97 12.75 -9.41
CA TYR A 230 -13.06 12.01 -8.55
C TYR A 230 -11.66 11.93 -9.17
N SER A 231 -10.69 11.51 -8.38
CA SER A 231 -9.35 11.13 -8.82
C SER A 231 -9.03 9.72 -8.32
N PRO A 232 -9.44 8.67 -9.05
CA PRO A 232 -9.20 7.29 -8.65
C PRO A 232 -7.73 6.87 -8.92
N GLN A 233 -7.14 6.17 -7.96
CA GLN A 233 -5.82 5.55 -8.07
C GLN A 233 -5.93 4.06 -7.79
N HIS A 234 -5.52 3.25 -8.78
CA HIS A 234 -5.52 1.79 -8.69
C HIS A 234 -6.90 1.17 -8.39
N LEU A 235 -7.98 1.84 -8.78
CA LEU A 235 -9.37 1.36 -8.70
C LEU A 235 -10.22 1.98 -9.81
N ASN A 236 -11.38 1.40 -10.07
CA ASN A 236 -12.34 1.88 -11.07
C ASN A 236 -13.75 1.99 -10.47
N ILE A 237 -14.49 3.00 -10.93
CA ILE A 237 -15.92 3.16 -10.60
C ILE A 237 -16.72 2.26 -11.54
N VAL A 238 -17.50 1.32 -10.99
CA VAL A 238 -18.26 0.33 -11.78
C VAL A 238 -19.69 0.81 -12.01
N ASN A 239 -20.39 1.20 -10.93
CA ASN A 239 -21.77 1.65 -11.03
C ASN A 239 -22.15 2.55 -9.83
N VAL A 240 -23.30 3.22 -9.93
CA VAL A 240 -23.97 3.90 -8.83
C VAL A 240 -25.04 2.97 -8.25
N SER A 241 -24.93 2.64 -6.96
CA SER A 241 -25.86 1.74 -6.27
C SER A 241 -27.00 2.46 -5.56
N GLY A 242 -26.85 3.75 -5.27
CA GLY A 242 -27.90 4.54 -4.63
C GLY A 242 -27.65 6.05 -4.72
N CYS A 243 -28.73 6.82 -4.73
CA CYS A 243 -28.70 8.27 -4.81
C CYS A 243 -29.87 8.85 -3.99
N LEU A 244 -29.55 9.67 -3.00
CA LEU A 244 -30.53 10.39 -2.19
C LEU A 244 -30.09 11.86 -2.03
N ILE A 245 -31.05 12.77 -2.03
CA ILE A 245 -30.82 14.18 -1.71
C ILE A 245 -31.53 14.49 -0.40
N LYS A 246 -30.78 14.98 0.58
CA LYS A 246 -31.29 15.37 1.89
C LYS A 246 -31.47 16.89 1.94
N VAL A 247 -32.72 17.32 2.09
CA VAL A 247 -33.10 18.71 2.34
C VAL A 247 -33.63 18.78 3.78
N ILE A 248 -32.79 19.23 4.71
CA ILE A 248 -33.04 19.25 6.16
C ILE A 248 -33.38 17.85 6.72
N ASN A 249 -34.67 17.51 6.83
CA ASN A 249 -35.18 16.24 7.39
C ASN A 249 -35.91 15.41 6.34
N GLN A 250 -35.97 15.87 5.09
CA GLN A 250 -36.62 15.15 4.00
C GLN A 250 -35.56 14.54 3.09
N LEU A 251 -35.76 13.26 2.75
CA LEU A 251 -34.96 12.54 1.78
C LEU A 251 -35.75 12.46 0.47
N ILE A 252 -35.09 12.81 -0.62
CA ILE A 252 -35.64 12.82 -1.98
C ILE A 252 -34.82 11.83 -2.80
N GLU A 253 -35.48 10.92 -3.50
CA GLU A 253 -34.80 9.95 -4.36
C GLU A 253 -34.29 10.62 -5.63
N CYS A 254 -33.04 10.34 -6.00
CA CYS A 254 -32.43 10.85 -7.23
C CYS A 254 -31.96 9.72 -8.14
N ARG A 255 -31.71 10.05 -9.41
CA ARG A 255 -31.07 9.15 -10.37
C ARG A 255 -29.64 9.61 -10.60
N ALA A 256 -28.71 8.68 -10.66
CA ALA A 256 -27.32 8.97 -10.93
C ALA A 256 -26.69 7.87 -11.78
N TYR A 257 -25.72 8.25 -12.59
CA TYR A 257 -25.01 7.33 -13.49
C TYR A 257 -23.55 7.74 -13.64
N VAL A 258 -22.71 6.77 -14.01
CA VAL A 258 -21.30 6.99 -14.29
C VAL A 258 -21.18 7.59 -15.70
N LEU A 259 -20.57 8.77 -15.80
CA LEU A 259 -20.32 9.43 -17.10
C LEU A 259 -18.96 9.01 -17.67
N SER A 260 -17.94 8.90 -16.81
CA SER A 260 -16.59 8.47 -17.15
C SER A 260 -15.96 7.74 -15.96
N SER A 261 -14.75 7.18 -16.14
CA SER A 261 -14.04 6.46 -15.07
C SER A 261 -13.76 7.31 -13.82
N ASP A 262 -13.83 8.64 -13.94
CA ASP A 262 -13.55 9.62 -12.90
C ASP A 262 -14.74 10.53 -12.57
N SER A 263 -15.90 10.36 -13.20
CA SER A 263 -17.03 11.27 -12.98
C SER A 263 -18.40 10.60 -12.91
N VAL A 264 -19.23 11.11 -12.01
CA VAL A 264 -20.60 10.66 -11.75
C VAL A 264 -21.52 11.85 -11.91
N VAL A 265 -22.61 11.65 -12.66
CA VAL A 265 -23.65 12.65 -12.86
C VAL A 265 -24.86 12.27 -12.02
N VAL A 266 -25.33 13.22 -11.21
CA VAL A 266 -26.56 13.10 -10.43
C VAL A 266 -27.61 14.00 -11.06
N ILE A 267 -28.78 13.43 -11.36
CA ILE A 267 -29.95 14.15 -11.85
C ILE A 267 -30.73 14.64 -10.63
N VAL A 268 -30.87 15.97 -10.52
CA VAL A 268 -31.58 16.63 -9.42
C VAL A 268 -33.07 16.71 -9.74
N PRO A 269 -33.95 16.08 -8.95
CA PRO A 269 -35.39 16.25 -9.08
C PRO A 269 -35.81 17.73 -8.84
N PRO A 270 -36.72 18.30 -9.64
CA PRO A 270 -37.16 19.70 -9.44
C PRO A 270 -37.75 19.98 -8.06
N GLU A 271 -38.38 18.97 -7.45
CA GLU A 271 -38.92 19.01 -6.08
C GLU A 271 -37.86 19.34 -5.02
N THR A 272 -36.59 19.02 -5.25
CA THR A 272 -35.49 19.39 -4.36
C THR A 272 -35.39 20.91 -4.21
N TYR A 273 -35.40 21.65 -5.32
CA TYR A 273 -35.28 23.11 -5.29
C TYR A 273 -36.54 23.77 -4.76
N VAL A 274 -37.72 23.27 -5.14
CA VAL A 274 -39.00 23.76 -4.61
C VAL A 274 -39.01 23.62 -3.09
N ARG A 275 -38.60 22.47 -2.57
CA ARG A 275 -38.58 22.23 -1.13
C ARG A 275 -37.54 23.09 -0.40
N ALA A 276 -36.36 23.23 -0.98
CA ALA A 276 -35.32 24.10 -0.43
C ALA A 276 -35.80 25.56 -0.37
N TYR A 277 -36.54 26.01 -1.38
CA TYR A 277 -37.11 27.35 -1.45
C TYR A 277 -38.23 27.58 -0.45
N GLU A 278 -39.18 26.64 -0.31
CA GLU A 278 -40.27 26.72 0.67
C GLU A 278 -39.78 26.86 2.11
N VAL A 279 -38.69 26.16 2.45
CA VAL A 279 -38.10 26.21 3.79
C VAL A 279 -37.10 27.36 3.93
N GLY A 280 -36.69 27.99 2.83
CA GLY A 280 -35.74 29.10 2.82
C GLY A 280 -34.29 28.69 3.10
N VAL A 281 -33.91 27.44 2.81
CA VAL A 281 -32.53 26.96 2.99
C VAL A 281 -31.67 27.23 1.77
N THR A 282 -30.37 27.46 2.01
CA THR A 282 -29.36 27.76 0.99
C THR A 282 -28.38 26.60 0.77
N SER A 283 -28.66 25.44 1.35
CA SER A 283 -27.86 24.23 1.12
C SER A 283 -28.68 22.95 1.25
N PHE A 284 -28.21 21.90 0.58
CA PHE A 284 -28.71 20.54 0.70
C PHE A 284 -27.57 19.54 0.53
N GLU A 285 -27.72 18.33 1.04
CA GLU A 285 -26.70 17.28 0.95
C GLU A 285 -27.08 16.25 -0.11
N THR A 286 -26.16 15.92 -1.00
CA THR A 286 -26.32 14.84 -1.98
C THR A 286 -25.55 13.62 -1.52
N LEU A 287 -26.27 12.52 -1.28
CA LEU A 287 -25.75 11.24 -0.84
C LEU A 287 -25.67 10.29 -2.04
N VAL A 288 -24.49 9.78 -2.36
CA VAL A 288 -24.26 8.89 -3.51
C VAL A 288 -23.49 7.67 -3.06
N ASN A 289 -24.05 6.48 -3.31
CA ASN A 289 -23.37 5.22 -3.08
C ASN A 289 -22.80 4.71 -4.40
N LEU A 290 -21.48 4.49 -4.44
CA LEU A 290 -20.78 3.96 -5.59
C LEU A 290 -20.29 2.54 -5.32
N THR A 291 -20.46 1.68 -6.32
CA THR A 291 -19.83 0.36 -6.38
C THR A 291 -18.53 0.49 -7.16
N LEU A 292 -17.42 0.10 -6.54
CA LEU A 292 -16.07 0.10 -7.11
C LEU A 292 -15.65 -1.33 -7.40
N ASP A 293 -14.63 -1.50 -8.25
CA ASP A 293 -14.03 -2.82 -8.53
C ASP A 293 -13.40 -3.48 -7.29
N LYS A 294 -12.97 -2.66 -6.32
CA LYS A 294 -12.28 -3.09 -5.09
C LYS A 294 -13.01 -2.70 -3.80
N GLY A 295 -14.31 -2.34 -3.86
CA GLY A 295 -15.08 -1.98 -2.67
C GLY A 295 -16.31 -1.11 -2.96
N PHE A 296 -16.70 -0.28 -2.01
CA PHE A 296 -17.80 0.68 -2.13
C PHE A 296 -17.39 2.03 -1.55
N LEU A 297 -17.99 3.11 -2.07
CA LEU A 297 -17.82 4.47 -1.55
C LEU A 297 -19.19 5.04 -1.21
N ILE A 298 -19.33 5.61 -0.02
CA ILE A 298 -20.51 6.38 0.40
C ILE A 298 -20.09 7.85 0.41
N GLY A 299 -20.56 8.59 -0.58
CA GLY A 299 -20.33 10.01 -0.74
C GLY A 299 -21.42 10.84 -0.08
N SER A 300 -21.04 11.90 0.63
CA SER A 300 -21.95 12.94 1.11
C SER A 300 -21.39 14.30 0.71
N TYR A 301 -22.14 15.01 -0.14
CA TYR A 301 -21.70 16.24 -0.78
C TYR A 301 -22.65 17.39 -0.44
N PRO A 302 -22.26 18.30 0.47
CA PRO A 302 -23.04 19.51 0.72
C PRO A 302 -22.92 20.46 -0.47
N LEU A 303 -24.06 20.88 -1.00
CA LEU A 303 -24.18 21.82 -2.11
C LEU A 303 -24.84 23.10 -1.63
N HIS A 304 -24.32 24.23 -2.11
CA HIS A 304 -24.82 25.55 -1.77
C HIS A 304 -25.55 26.16 -2.95
N ILE A 305 -26.70 26.78 -2.67
CA ILE A 305 -27.53 27.53 -3.59
C ILE A 305 -27.84 28.90 -3.02
N SER A 306 -28.04 29.88 -3.90
CA SER A 306 -28.39 31.24 -3.52
C SER A 306 -29.74 31.63 -4.12
N TRP A 307 -30.57 32.24 -3.30
CA TRP A 307 -31.83 32.85 -3.72
C TRP A 307 -31.58 34.32 -3.99
N SER A 308 -31.96 34.80 -5.17
CA SER A 308 -31.71 36.17 -5.59
C SER A 308 -32.92 36.76 -6.32
N LYS A 309 -33.01 38.09 -6.30
CA LYS A 309 -34.02 38.85 -7.05
C LYS A 309 -33.89 38.59 -8.56
N LEU A 310 -34.98 38.80 -9.29
CA LEU A 310 -34.97 38.73 -10.74
C LEU A 310 -33.99 39.77 -11.31
N ARG A 311 -33.26 39.40 -12.36
CA ARG A 311 -32.43 40.35 -13.10
C ARG A 311 -33.30 41.02 -14.13
N VAL A 312 -33.54 42.32 -13.95
CA VAL A 312 -34.38 43.14 -14.82
C VAL A 312 -33.51 44.09 -15.63
N SER A 313 -33.48 43.92 -16.94
CA SER A 313 -32.79 44.81 -17.88
C SER A 313 -33.74 45.31 -18.98
N VAL A 314 -33.42 46.47 -19.55
CA VAL A 314 -34.16 47.06 -20.67
C VAL A 314 -33.31 46.88 -21.93
N ASN A 315 -33.92 46.39 -23.00
CA ASN A 315 -33.30 46.23 -24.30
C ASN A 315 -34.20 46.83 -25.39
N GLY A 316 -33.89 48.05 -25.83
CA GLY A 316 -34.77 48.81 -26.72
C GLY A 316 -36.15 49.00 -26.10
N SER A 317 -37.20 48.60 -26.83
CA SER A 317 -38.61 48.63 -26.37
C SER A 317 -39.03 47.42 -25.54
N SER A 318 -38.09 46.56 -25.12
CA SER A 318 -38.39 45.31 -24.41
C SER A 318 -37.85 45.31 -22.98
N LEU A 319 -38.63 44.79 -22.03
CA LEU A 319 -38.15 44.47 -20.69
C LEU A 319 -37.75 43.00 -20.63
N VAL A 320 -36.48 42.73 -20.31
CA VAL A 320 -35.94 41.38 -20.17
C VAL A 320 -35.89 41.01 -18.69
N LEU A 321 -36.66 39.98 -18.32
CA LEU A 321 -36.73 39.43 -16.97
C LEU A 321 -36.01 38.09 -16.93
N SER A 322 -34.85 38.03 -16.29
CA SER A 322 -34.08 36.79 -16.13
C SER A 322 -34.25 36.26 -14.71
N ASN A 323 -34.69 35.01 -14.58
CA ASN A 323 -34.77 34.30 -13.30
C ASN A 323 -33.44 33.58 -13.01
N PRO A 324 -32.60 34.05 -12.07
CA PRO A 324 -31.35 33.38 -11.72
C PRO A 324 -31.53 32.14 -10.85
N ASN A 325 -32.75 31.88 -10.34
CA ASN A 325 -33.04 30.84 -9.36
C ASN A 325 -33.43 29.51 -10.03
N TYR A 326 -33.32 28.43 -9.24
CA TYR A 326 -33.68 27.06 -9.66
C TYR A 326 -35.15 26.70 -9.44
N VAL A 327 -35.97 27.68 -9.02
CA VAL A 327 -37.41 27.54 -8.85
C VAL A 327 -38.14 28.51 -9.78
N PRO A 328 -39.35 28.15 -10.25
CA PRO A 328 -40.18 29.10 -10.99
C PRO A 328 -40.61 30.26 -10.07
N ILE A 329 -40.60 31.48 -10.60
CA ILE A 329 -41.10 32.68 -9.90
C ILE A 329 -42.38 33.14 -10.56
N ASN A 330 -43.44 33.27 -9.77
CA ASN A 330 -44.72 33.78 -10.23
C ASN A 330 -44.77 35.31 -10.08
N ILE A 331 -44.99 36.01 -11.19
CA ILE A 331 -45.22 37.45 -11.21
C ILE A 331 -46.69 37.67 -10.87
N THR A 332 -46.94 38.26 -9.71
CA THR A 332 -48.31 38.44 -9.19
C THR A 332 -49.01 39.61 -9.86
N TYR A 333 -48.27 40.65 -10.24
CA TYR A 333 -48.81 41.84 -10.90
C TYR A 333 -47.74 42.48 -11.77
N ALA A 334 -48.13 42.88 -12.98
CA ALA A 334 -47.29 43.66 -13.88
C ALA A 334 -48.10 44.79 -14.52
N LYS A 335 -47.53 45.98 -14.58
CA LYS A 335 -48.19 47.20 -15.03
C LYS A 335 -47.25 48.04 -15.89
N VAL A 336 -47.74 48.48 -17.04
CA VAL A 336 -47.06 49.43 -17.92
C VAL A 336 -47.78 50.77 -17.85
N THR A 337 -47.05 51.85 -17.58
CA THR A 337 -47.59 53.22 -17.52
C THR A 337 -46.90 54.08 -18.56
N TYR A 338 -47.65 54.50 -19.58
CA TYR A 338 -47.16 55.31 -20.70
C TYR A 338 -47.19 56.79 -20.37
N MET A 339 -46.09 57.50 -20.65
CA MET A 339 -45.92 58.93 -20.35
C MET A 339 -45.64 59.73 -21.63
N SER A 340 -46.24 60.93 -21.72
CA SER A 340 -45.91 61.94 -22.73
C SER A 340 -45.73 63.28 -22.06
N TYR A 341 -44.84 64.11 -22.60
CA TYR A 341 -44.77 65.52 -22.22
C TYR A 341 -45.96 66.30 -22.80
N ASP A 342 -46.59 67.14 -21.99
CA ASP A 342 -47.61 68.10 -22.41
C ASP A 342 -47.00 69.50 -22.45
N GLU A 343 -46.76 70.03 -23.65
CA GLU A 343 -46.15 71.35 -23.86
C GLU A 343 -46.95 72.49 -23.24
N LYS A 344 -48.28 72.39 -23.19
CA LYS A 344 -49.15 73.46 -22.67
C LYS A 344 -49.12 73.53 -21.15
N ALA A 345 -49.06 72.36 -20.51
CA ALA A 345 -49.05 72.25 -19.07
C ALA A 345 -47.63 72.16 -18.48
N ARG A 346 -46.59 72.03 -19.33
CA ARG A 346 -45.17 71.81 -18.97
C ARG A 346 -44.97 70.67 -17.96
N ILE A 347 -45.78 69.62 -18.05
CA ILE A 347 -45.72 68.44 -17.17
C ILE A 347 -45.80 67.15 -17.99
N HIS A 348 -45.21 66.07 -17.49
CA HIS A 348 -45.45 64.74 -18.02
C HIS A 348 -46.80 64.22 -17.54
N LYS A 349 -47.63 63.74 -18.46
CA LYS A 349 -48.94 63.16 -18.17
C LYS A 349 -48.96 61.67 -18.51
N VAL A 350 -49.68 60.91 -17.69
CA VAL A 350 -50.00 59.52 -17.98
C VAL A 350 -50.98 59.49 -19.15
N ILE A 351 -50.58 58.84 -20.24
CA ILE A 351 -51.41 58.68 -21.44
C ILE A 351 -52.33 57.48 -21.26
N GLN A 352 -51.74 56.37 -20.86
CA GLN A 352 -52.39 55.08 -20.80
C GLN A 352 -51.72 54.22 -19.73
N VAL A 353 -52.52 53.38 -19.09
CA VAL A 353 -52.07 52.33 -18.18
C VAL A 353 -52.52 51.00 -18.75
N GLU A 354 -51.61 50.05 -18.84
CA GLU A 354 -51.89 48.69 -19.27
C GLU A 354 -51.50 47.72 -18.16
N GLU A 355 -52.45 46.90 -17.72
CA GLU A 355 -52.23 45.86 -16.71
C GLU A 355 -52.10 44.51 -17.41
N LEU A 356 -51.03 43.79 -17.06
CA LEU A 356 -50.72 42.50 -17.64
C LEU A 356 -51.19 41.39 -16.69
N GLN A 357 -51.64 40.28 -17.28
CA GLN A 357 -51.99 39.08 -16.51
C GLN A 357 -50.76 38.52 -15.77
N SER A 358 -51.01 37.79 -14.68
CA SER A 358 -49.93 37.08 -13.98
C SER A 358 -49.29 36.03 -14.89
N PHE A 359 -47.98 35.91 -14.80
CA PHE A 359 -47.21 34.94 -15.59
C PHE A 359 -46.07 34.37 -14.77
N VAL A 360 -45.61 33.18 -15.14
CA VAL A 360 -44.57 32.44 -14.42
C VAL A 360 -43.29 32.45 -15.24
N ILE A 361 -42.18 32.84 -14.61
CA ILE A 361 -40.85 32.72 -15.18
C ILE A 361 -40.23 31.42 -14.67
N GLY A 362 -39.96 30.49 -15.59
CA GLY A 362 -39.33 29.20 -15.28
C GLY A 362 -37.95 29.33 -14.63
N PRO A 363 -37.43 28.25 -14.03
CA PRO A 363 -36.11 28.22 -13.41
C PRO A 363 -35.01 28.48 -14.45
N LYS A 364 -34.00 29.28 -14.10
CA LYS A 364 -32.89 29.68 -15.00
C LYS A 364 -33.35 30.17 -16.39
N ASN A 365 -34.57 30.68 -16.49
CA ASN A 365 -35.16 31.09 -17.76
C ASN A 365 -35.28 32.61 -17.86
N THR A 366 -35.35 33.11 -19.10
CA THR A 366 -35.57 34.52 -19.40
C THR A 366 -36.93 34.71 -20.06
N HIS A 367 -37.67 35.71 -19.62
CA HIS A 367 -38.93 36.12 -20.22
C HIS A 367 -38.80 37.56 -20.72
N THR A 368 -39.14 37.79 -21.98
CA THR A 368 -39.07 39.12 -22.61
C THR A 368 -40.48 39.66 -22.75
N LEU A 369 -40.74 40.79 -22.10
CA LEU A 369 -41.97 41.54 -22.25
C LEU A 369 -41.77 42.64 -23.30
N LEU A 370 -42.47 42.52 -24.43
CA LEU A 370 -42.51 43.55 -25.46
C LEU A 370 -43.42 44.68 -24.99
N VAL A 371 -42.94 45.92 -25.05
CA VAL A 371 -43.74 47.10 -24.72
C VAL A 371 -43.94 47.93 -25.97
N ASP A 372 -45.21 48.11 -26.36
CA ASP A 372 -45.56 48.94 -27.51
C ASP A 372 -45.07 50.39 -27.32
N SER A 373 -44.51 50.99 -28.36
CA SER A 373 -44.06 52.39 -28.34
C SER A 373 -45.27 53.33 -28.36
N ARG A 374 -45.76 53.71 -27.17
CA ARG A 374 -46.85 54.68 -27.00
C ARG A 374 -46.37 55.82 -26.11
N GLY A 375 -46.33 57.05 -26.64
CA GLY A 375 -45.75 58.20 -25.93
C GLY A 375 -44.23 58.31 -26.08
N GLU A 376 -43.58 59.00 -25.15
CA GLU A 376 -42.12 59.22 -25.15
C GLU A 376 -41.37 58.12 -24.40
N TYR A 377 -41.91 57.68 -23.26
CA TYR A 377 -41.35 56.62 -22.45
C TYR A 377 -42.43 55.92 -21.62
N ALA A 378 -42.15 54.71 -21.14
CA ALA A 378 -43.02 53.95 -20.27
C ALA A 378 -42.31 53.50 -18.98
N TYR A 379 -43.06 53.44 -17.88
CA TYR A 379 -42.64 52.75 -16.67
C TYR A 379 -43.26 51.36 -16.63
N VAL A 380 -42.42 50.33 -16.51
CA VAL A 380 -42.87 48.97 -16.26
C VAL A 380 -42.61 48.64 -14.79
N MET A 381 -43.68 48.35 -14.05
CA MET A 381 -43.66 47.91 -12.66
C MET A 381 -44.02 46.42 -12.61
N ILE A 382 -43.21 45.64 -11.93
CA ILE A 382 -43.45 44.22 -11.67
C ILE A 382 -43.46 43.97 -10.16
N LYS A 383 -44.32 43.06 -9.72
CA LYS A 383 -44.44 42.63 -8.34
C LYS A 383 -44.43 41.11 -8.29
N TYR A 384 -43.64 40.55 -7.37
CA TYR A 384 -43.51 39.12 -7.15
C TYR A 384 -43.15 38.83 -5.69
N VAL A 385 -43.30 37.57 -5.27
CA VAL A 385 -42.93 37.14 -3.91
C VAL A 385 -41.61 36.37 -3.98
N LEU A 386 -40.67 36.72 -3.12
CA LEU A 386 -39.40 36.03 -2.95
C LEU A 386 -39.23 35.66 -1.48
N LEU A 387 -39.21 34.35 -1.16
CA LEU A 387 -39.04 33.85 0.22
C LEU A 387 -40.05 34.45 1.22
N GLY A 388 -41.29 34.67 0.78
CA GLY A 388 -42.36 35.26 1.60
C GLY A 388 -42.36 36.80 1.64
N GLU A 389 -41.33 37.46 1.12
CA GLU A 389 -41.28 38.92 1.01
C GLU A 389 -41.80 39.39 -0.35
N GLU A 390 -42.57 40.47 -0.34
CA GLU A 390 -43.03 41.12 -1.56
C GLU A 390 -41.92 42.00 -2.14
N VAL A 391 -41.56 41.74 -3.40
CA VAL A 391 -40.56 42.52 -4.13
C VAL A 391 -41.26 43.27 -5.26
N VAL A 392 -41.05 44.59 -5.28
CA VAL A 392 -41.52 45.49 -6.33
C VAL A 392 -40.32 46.05 -7.07
N GLU A 393 -40.30 45.91 -8.39
CA GLU A 393 -39.28 46.50 -9.25
C GLU A 393 -39.92 47.35 -10.34
N GLN A 394 -39.32 48.51 -10.60
CA GLN A 394 -39.75 49.43 -11.64
C GLN A 394 -38.57 49.79 -12.54
N ARG A 395 -38.80 49.80 -13.86
CA ARG A 395 -37.84 50.27 -14.87
C ARG A 395 -38.52 51.23 -15.84
N ARG A 396 -37.72 52.16 -16.36
CA ARG A 396 -38.12 53.10 -17.41
C ARG A 396 -37.62 52.56 -18.76
N ILE A 397 -38.48 52.60 -19.76
CA ILE A 397 -38.18 52.27 -21.15
C ILE A 397 -38.42 53.53 -21.96
N ASP A 398 -37.37 54.05 -22.61
CA ASP A 398 -37.47 55.19 -23.52
C ASP A 398 -37.69 54.68 -24.94
N PHE A 399 -38.67 55.26 -25.66
CA PHE A 399 -39.01 54.87 -27.03
C PHE A 399 -38.30 55.72 -28.10
N SER A 400 -37.51 56.71 -27.66
CA SER A 400 -36.79 57.70 -28.47
C SER A 400 -35.50 57.20 -29.09
#